data_AF-A0A2P8GXK7-F1
#
_entry.id   AF-A0A2P8GXK7-F1
#
_cell.length_a   1.000
_cell.length_b   1.000
_cell.length_c   1.000
_cell.angle_alpha   90.00
_cell.angle_beta   90.00
_cell.angle_gamma   90.00
#
_symmetry.space_group_name_H-M   'P 1'
#
loop_
_entity.id
_entity.type
_entity.pdbx_description
1 polymer ?
#
loop_
_entity_poly.entity_id
_entity_poly.type
_entity_poly.pdbx_seq_one_letter_code
_entity_poly.pdbx_strand_id
1 'polypeptide(L)'
;MTSISTGGAERRRDNVVIRLLRNPLGAIGLSVVLLVVLGAILAPLLAPYGATTADIANPFASPGGDHLLGTDSSGRDTWSRLLWASQLTLSSAVLCAVVAIAIGLPSGLIAGYFGGPFDGVSSWSANALMSLPAIIVLLSVRSAVGPSVWVTMIVFGVLLSPGYYRLTRTAVQSVRNELYVDAARVSGLSDARIIARHIISVVRAPIIIQTALIAGVAIAIQSGLEFLGLGNPAEPTWGAMLSEGFRNIYISPTLMLWPALAIGLTVGAFVLIGNALRDALEDLPSVRANRKATAAVAASGVTPGALADTVSVTVEPEMAPTVSVSTSADPLPGTDELPEGDHLLEVRDLEIGYPNADGGLTTVVQGVSFSIDRGEVLSIVGESGSGKSQTAFAVLGLLPSSARIVAGSIVIDDIQTIDPASQRILQKEVGPLRGRRISYIPQEPMSNLDPNYTIGHQLARPMVKLLGISRADAKRRAIDLLERVGISDPEGTFASYPNEISGGMAQRVLIAGAVSCEPDLIIADEPTTALDVTVQAEVLDLLRRMRDELGVAILLVTHNFGVVADIADRVAVMQRGRLVEEGPVREILHHPRHPYTRTLLGSMLTGREPLTPLTEETTR
;
A
#
# COMPACT_ATOMS: atom_id res chain seq x y z
N MET A 1 13.29 31.06 33.74
CA MET A 1 14.58 30.52 33.23
C MET A 1 14.68 29.06 33.60
N THR A 2 14.30 28.17 32.69
CA THR A 2 14.78 26.79 32.53
C THR A 2 14.09 26.22 31.30
N SER A 3 14.67 26.50 30.13
CA SER A 3 14.24 25.93 28.86
C SER A 3 14.61 24.45 28.82
N ILE A 4 13.60 23.57 28.77
CA ILE A 4 13.82 22.16 28.42
C ILE A 4 13.88 22.11 26.90
N SER A 5 15.09 22.11 26.35
CA SER A 5 15.32 21.84 24.93
C SER A 5 15.14 20.35 24.66
N THR A 6 13.98 19.93 24.19
CA THR A 6 13.83 18.63 23.55
C THR A 6 14.32 18.75 22.11
N GLY A 7 15.63 18.54 21.93
CA GLY A 7 16.22 18.35 20.60
C GLY A 7 15.62 17.11 19.95
N GLY A 8 14.65 17.32 19.06
CA GLY A 8 14.20 16.31 18.12
C GLY A 8 15.32 16.06 17.11
N ALA A 9 16.19 15.10 17.41
CA ALA A 9 17.16 14.63 16.44
C ALA A 9 16.39 13.97 15.28
N GLU A 10 16.41 14.63 14.12
CA GLU A 10 16.00 14.07 12.83
C GLU A 10 16.57 12.66 12.68
N ARG A 11 15.75 11.63 12.89
CA ARG A 11 16.13 10.27 12.50
C ARG A 11 15.87 10.12 11.02
N ARG A 12 16.77 10.70 10.21
CA ARG A 12 16.90 10.38 8.80
C ARG A 12 16.99 8.85 8.69
N ARG A 13 15.97 8.19 8.11
CA ARG A 13 15.98 6.74 7.94
C ARG A 13 17.24 6.38 7.16
N ASP A 14 18.17 5.71 7.84
CA ASP A 14 19.40 5.21 7.23
C ASP A 14 19.03 4.36 6.00
N ASN A 15 19.76 4.60 4.90
CA ASN A 15 19.62 3.87 3.64
C ASN A 15 19.61 2.35 3.90
N VAL A 16 18.81 1.57 3.14
CA VAL A 16 18.69 0.11 3.32
C VAL A 16 20.07 -0.57 3.36
N VAL A 17 21.01 -0.06 2.55
CA VAL A 17 22.41 -0.51 2.53
C VAL A 17 23.10 -0.31 3.89
N ILE A 18 22.90 0.84 4.55
CA ILE A 18 23.47 1.13 5.87
C ILE A 18 22.86 0.21 6.94
N ARG A 19 21.56 -0.07 6.85
CA ARG A 19 20.89 -1.02 7.77
C ARG A 19 21.41 -2.44 7.58
N LEU A 20 21.59 -2.86 6.33
CA LEU A 20 22.16 -4.17 6.00
C LEU A 20 23.59 -4.31 6.56
N LEU A 21 24.41 -3.26 6.43
CA LEU A 21 25.77 -3.23 6.98
C LEU A 21 25.83 -3.18 8.51
N ARG A 22 24.78 -2.67 9.17
CA ARG A 22 24.66 -2.69 10.64
C ARG A 22 24.16 -4.03 11.16
N ASN A 23 23.44 -4.81 10.35
CA ASN A 23 23.05 -6.16 10.71
C ASN A 23 24.30 -7.08 10.62
N PRO A 24 24.74 -7.72 11.72
CA PRO A 24 25.97 -8.52 11.71
C PRO A 24 25.91 -9.67 10.70
N LEU A 25 24.74 -10.32 10.57
CA LEU A 25 24.55 -11.42 9.61
C LEU A 25 24.58 -10.90 8.16
N GLY A 26 23.95 -9.74 7.92
CA GLY A 26 23.97 -9.08 6.62
C GLY A 26 25.37 -8.64 6.20
N ALA A 27 26.14 -8.05 7.12
CA ALA A 27 27.51 -7.62 6.88
C ALA A 27 28.45 -8.81 6.60
N ILE A 28 28.32 -9.92 7.35
CA ILE A 28 29.09 -11.14 7.12
C ILE A 28 28.76 -11.72 5.73
N GLY A 29 27.48 -11.89 5.43
CA GLY A 29 27.04 -12.42 4.14
C GLY A 29 27.53 -11.56 2.97
N LEU A 30 27.37 -10.24 3.07
CA LEU A 30 27.82 -9.30 2.04
C LEU A 30 29.34 -9.35 1.85
N SER A 31 30.11 -9.45 2.95
CA SER A 31 31.57 -9.55 2.89
C SER A 31 32.01 -10.83 2.18
N VAL A 32 31.37 -11.97 2.47
CA VAL A 32 31.66 -13.24 1.81
C VAL A 32 31.34 -13.16 0.31
N VAL A 33 30.16 -12.70 -0.08
CA VAL A 33 29.80 -12.54 -1.50
C VAL A 33 30.75 -11.57 -2.20
N LEU A 34 31.11 -10.45 -1.56
CA LEU A 34 32.04 -9.48 -2.12
C LEU A 34 33.43 -10.10 -2.35
N LEU A 35 33.96 -10.86 -1.38
CA LEU A 35 35.24 -11.54 -1.52
C LEU A 35 35.24 -12.55 -2.68
N VAL A 36 34.17 -13.33 -2.82
CA VAL A 36 34.04 -14.31 -3.90
C VAL A 36 33.92 -13.61 -5.25
N VAL A 37 33.11 -12.56 -5.36
CA VAL A 37 32.94 -11.78 -6.59
C VAL A 37 34.24 -11.07 -6.98
N LEU A 38 34.97 -10.49 -6.01
CA LEU A 38 36.28 -9.90 -6.25
C LEU A 38 37.30 -10.96 -6.70
N GLY A 39 37.30 -12.14 -6.06
CA GLY A 39 38.12 -13.27 -6.48
C GLY A 39 37.82 -13.71 -7.91
N ALA A 40 36.55 -13.72 -8.31
CA ALA A 40 36.12 -14.03 -9.67
C ALA A 40 36.62 -12.98 -10.68
N ILE A 41 36.39 -11.70 -10.40
CA ILE A 41 36.77 -10.59 -11.30
C ILE A 41 38.30 -10.51 -11.43
N LEU A 42 39.02 -10.66 -10.31
CA LEU A 42 40.47 -10.58 -10.24
C LEU A 42 41.15 -11.93 -10.52
N ALA A 43 40.42 -12.98 -10.90
CA ALA A 43 41.00 -14.28 -11.22
C ALA A 43 42.15 -14.21 -12.25
N PRO A 44 42.09 -13.40 -13.33
CA PRO A 44 43.20 -13.27 -14.28
C PRO A 44 44.48 -12.67 -13.66
N LEU A 45 44.37 -11.98 -12.53
CA LEU A 45 45.48 -11.36 -11.81
C LEU A 45 45.96 -12.20 -10.62
N LEU A 46 45.03 -12.91 -9.96
CA LEU A 46 45.29 -13.68 -8.73
C LEU A 46 45.62 -15.16 -8.99
N ALA A 47 45.26 -15.69 -10.16
CA ALA A 47 45.55 -17.07 -10.55
C ALA A 47 46.94 -17.15 -11.18
N PRO A 48 47.92 -17.86 -10.58
CA PRO A 48 49.24 -18.05 -11.17
C PRO A 48 49.21 -18.87 -12.47
N TYR A 49 48.19 -19.71 -12.66
CA TYR A 49 48.04 -20.56 -13.84
C TYR A 49 46.69 -20.38 -14.53
N GLY A 50 46.62 -20.68 -15.84
CA GLY A 50 45.35 -20.73 -16.56
C GLY A 50 44.50 -21.92 -16.12
N ALA A 51 43.16 -21.81 -16.24
CA ALA A 51 42.19 -22.79 -15.75
C ALA A 51 42.41 -24.25 -16.19
N THR A 52 42.98 -24.46 -17.38
CA THR A 52 43.23 -25.77 -17.98
C THR A 52 44.70 -26.15 -18.02
N THR A 53 45.58 -25.32 -17.44
CA THR A 53 47.03 -25.56 -17.43
C THR A 53 47.35 -26.73 -16.51
N ALA A 54 47.92 -27.79 -17.06
CA ALA A 54 48.21 -29.04 -16.37
C ALA A 54 49.73 -29.27 -16.29
N ASP A 55 50.25 -29.48 -15.08
CA ASP A 55 51.59 -30.01 -14.87
C ASP A 55 51.52 -31.55 -14.73
N ILE A 56 51.74 -32.23 -15.84
CA ILE A 56 51.63 -33.69 -15.94
C ILE A 56 52.67 -34.40 -15.05
N ALA A 57 53.75 -33.72 -14.66
CA ALA A 57 54.77 -34.29 -13.79
C ALA A 57 54.33 -34.38 -12.31
N ASN A 58 53.35 -33.56 -11.91
CA ASN A 58 52.95 -33.39 -10.52
C ASN A 58 51.42 -33.57 -10.31
N PRO A 59 50.80 -34.72 -10.65
CA PRO A 59 49.42 -34.99 -10.28
C PRO A 59 49.30 -35.22 -8.77
N PHE A 60 48.20 -34.75 -8.17
CA PHE A 60 47.96 -34.86 -6.71
C PHE A 60 49.06 -34.24 -5.84
N ALA A 61 49.72 -33.18 -6.31
CA ALA A 61 50.70 -32.46 -5.51
C ALA A 61 50.05 -31.91 -4.24
N SER A 62 50.71 -32.11 -3.11
CA SER A 62 50.30 -31.52 -1.83
C SER A 62 50.34 -29.99 -1.88
N PRO A 63 49.53 -29.29 -1.06
CA PRO A 63 49.63 -27.84 -0.90
C PRO A 63 51.07 -27.39 -0.59
N GLY A 64 51.60 -26.43 -1.35
CA GLY A 64 53.01 -26.02 -1.27
C GLY A 64 53.39 -24.84 -2.16
N GLY A 65 54.69 -24.55 -2.27
CA GLY A 65 55.22 -23.32 -2.86
C GLY A 65 54.75 -23.01 -4.29
N ASP A 66 54.77 -24.01 -5.17
CA ASP A 66 54.35 -23.83 -6.57
C ASP A 66 52.83 -23.98 -6.78
N HIS A 67 52.12 -24.59 -5.81
CA HIS A 67 50.69 -24.88 -5.85
C HIS A 67 50.04 -24.67 -4.47
N LEU A 68 49.49 -23.46 -4.23
CA LEU A 68 48.99 -23.02 -2.92
C LEU A 68 48.01 -24.02 -2.27
N LEU A 69 47.11 -24.59 -3.07
CA LEU A 69 46.11 -25.57 -2.62
C LEU A 69 46.37 -26.98 -3.15
N GLY A 70 47.54 -27.22 -3.76
CA GLY A 70 47.89 -28.47 -4.43
C GLY A 70 47.29 -28.61 -5.83
N THR A 71 47.53 -29.75 -6.48
CA THR A 71 47.03 -30.05 -7.82
C THR A 71 46.01 -31.18 -7.83
N ASP A 72 45.16 -31.18 -8.86
CA ASP A 72 44.20 -32.26 -9.09
C ASP A 72 44.84 -33.51 -9.73
N SER A 73 44.01 -34.51 -10.08
CA SER A 73 44.42 -35.75 -10.73
C SER A 73 45.13 -35.56 -12.09
N SER A 74 44.92 -34.41 -12.72
CA SER A 74 45.51 -34.03 -14.00
C SER A 74 46.68 -33.05 -13.84
N GLY A 75 47.12 -32.76 -12.61
CA GLY A 75 48.21 -31.82 -12.33
C GLY A 75 47.83 -30.36 -12.49
N ARG A 76 46.53 -30.01 -12.49
CA ARG A 76 46.08 -28.61 -12.58
C ARG A 76 46.00 -27.98 -11.20
N ASP A 77 46.47 -26.73 -11.08
CA ASP A 77 46.49 -25.98 -9.82
C ASP A 77 45.08 -25.70 -9.26
N THR A 78 44.82 -26.17 -8.04
CA THR A 78 43.48 -26.11 -7.41
C THR A 78 43.06 -24.68 -7.08
N TRP A 79 44.00 -23.82 -6.66
CA TRP A 79 43.73 -22.41 -6.36
C TRP A 79 43.28 -21.63 -7.60
N SER A 80 44.08 -21.73 -8.68
CA SER A 80 43.78 -21.11 -9.96
C SER A 80 42.44 -21.59 -10.50
N ARG A 81 42.19 -22.91 -10.47
CA ARG A 81 40.89 -23.48 -10.90
C ARG A 81 39.72 -22.96 -10.07
N LEU A 82 39.88 -22.80 -8.75
CA LEU A 82 38.82 -22.30 -7.87
C LEU A 82 38.39 -20.86 -8.23
N LEU A 83 39.38 -20.00 -8.52
CA LEU A 83 39.15 -18.62 -8.95
C LEU A 83 38.48 -18.56 -10.33
N TRP A 84 39.00 -19.28 -11.33
CA TRP A 84 38.38 -19.34 -12.65
C TRP A 84 36.96 -19.94 -12.62
N ALA A 85 36.74 -20.98 -11.81
CA ALA A 85 35.44 -21.62 -11.65
C ALA A 85 34.39 -20.70 -11.03
N SER A 86 34.80 -19.73 -10.20
CA SER A 86 33.88 -18.77 -9.59
C SER A 86 33.22 -17.86 -10.63
N GLN A 87 33.92 -17.51 -11.72
CA GLN A 87 33.36 -16.68 -12.79
C GLN A 87 32.17 -17.36 -13.47
N LEU A 88 32.36 -18.60 -13.93
CA LEU A 88 31.33 -19.34 -14.64
C LEU A 88 30.16 -19.67 -13.71
N THR A 89 30.43 -20.09 -12.47
CA THR A 89 29.40 -20.45 -11.47
C THR A 89 28.56 -19.25 -11.03
N LEU A 90 29.16 -18.07 -10.85
CA LEU A 90 28.41 -16.88 -10.46
C LEU A 90 27.62 -16.28 -11.65
N SER A 91 28.23 -16.21 -12.83
CA SER A 91 27.59 -15.60 -14.01
C SER A 91 26.37 -16.40 -14.50
N SER A 92 26.44 -17.73 -14.44
CA SER A 92 25.34 -18.64 -14.74
C SER A 92 24.19 -18.53 -13.73
N ALA A 93 24.49 -18.37 -12.44
CA ALA A 93 23.50 -18.13 -11.38
C ALA A 93 22.81 -16.77 -11.55
N VAL A 94 23.56 -15.72 -11.92
CA VAL A 94 23.00 -14.41 -12.28
C VAL A 94 22.09 -14.53 -13.49
N LEU A 95 22.51 -15.23 -14.55
CA LEU A 95 21.67 -15.45 -15.73
C LEU A 95 20.36 -16.15 -15.38
N CYS A 96 20.41 -17.20 -14.57
CA CYS A 96 19.22 -17.91 -14.08
C CYS A 96 18.23 -16.94 -13.39
N ALA A 97 18.72 -16.12 -12.46
CA ALA A 97 17.91 -15.13 -11.75
C ALA A 97 17.33 -14.08 -12.70
N VAL A 98 18.12 -13.56 -13.64
CA VAL A 98 17.67 -12.58 -14.65
C VAL A 98 16.53 -13.14 -15.50
N VAL A 99 16.65 -14.39 -16.00
CA VAL A 99 15.60 -15.04 -16.79
C VAL A 99 14.33 -15.23 -15.96
N ALA A 100 14.47 -15.70 -14.71
CA ALA A 100 13.34 -15.92 -13.83
C ALA A 100 12.57 -14.62 -13.52
N ILE A 101 13.29 -13.52 -13.27
CA ILE A 101 12.71 -12.18 -13.04
C ILE A 101 12.09 -11.65 -14.32
N ALA A 102 12.78 -11.73 -15.47
CA ALA A 102 12.32 -11.19 -16.75
C ALA A 102 10.97 -11.80 -17.19
N ILE A 103 10.69 -13.05 -16.80
CA ILE A 103 9.42 -13.72 -17.08
C ILE A 103 8.42 -13.50 -15.95
N GLY A 104 8.82 -13.79 -14.70
CA GLY A 104 7.90 -13.85 -13.56
C GLY A 104 7.44 -12.48 -13.06
N LEU A 105 8.31 -11.47 -13.05
CA LEU A 105 7.93 -10.14 -12.56
C LEU A 105 6.92 -9.45 -13.50
N PRO A 106 7.13 -9.35 -14.82
CA PRO A 106 6.14 -8.73 -15.70
C PRO A 106 4.81 -9.48 -15.73
N SER A 107 4.84 -10.82 -15.83
CA SER A 107 3.61 -11.62 -15.82
C SER A 107 2.85 -11.48 -14.51
N GLY A 108 3.54 -11.45 -13.36
CA GLY A 108 2.91 -11.26 -12.06
C GLY A 108 2.33 -9.85 -11.88
N LEU A 109 3.01 -8.81 -12.38
CA LEU A 109 2.53 -7.43 -12.31
C LEU A 109 1.23 -7.28 -13.11
N ILE A 110 1.21 -7.81 -14.33
CA ILE A 110 0.05 -7.73 -15.23
C ILE A 110 -1.11 -8.55 -14.66
N ALA A 111 -0.87 -9.80 -14.26
CA ALA A 111 -1.89 -10.67 -13.68
C ALA A 111 -2.47 -10.09 -12.38
N GLY A 112 -1.62 -9.56 -11.50
CA GLY A 112 -2.06 -8.97 -10.25
C GLY A 112 -2.89 -7.70 -10.47
N TYR A 113 -2.42 -6.79 -11.34
CA TYR A 113 -3.04 -5.48 -11.53
C TYR A 113 -4.33 -5.53 -12.35
N PHE A 114 -4.31 -6.20 -13.49
CA PHE A 114 -5.48 -6.26 -14.39
C PHE A 114 -6.43 -7.40 -14.03
N GLY A 115 -5.93 -8.52 -13.53
CA GLY A 115 -6.73 -9.71 -13.25
C GLY A 115 -7.30 -10.36 -14.52
N GLY A 116 -8.45 -11.02 -14.39
CA GLY A 116 -9.23 -11.55 -15.52
C GLY A 116 -8.59 -12.76 -16.23
N PRO A 117 -8.76 -12.90 -17.56
CA PRO A 117 -8.32 -14.09 -18.29
C PRO A 117 -6.79 -14.24 -18.33
N PHE A 118 -6.04 -13.13 -18.36
CA PHE A 118 -4.59 -13.17 -18.33
C PHE A 118 -4.06 -13.76 -17.02
N ASP A 119 -4.69 -13.42 -15.89
CA ASP A 119 -4.38 -14.02 -14.59
C ASP A 119 -4.69 -15.54 -14.60
N GLY A 120 -5.84 -15.94 -15.12
CA GLY A 120 -6.20 -17.36 -15.25
C GLY A 120 -5.18 -18.16 -16.06
N VAL A 121 -4.81 -17.69 -17.25
CA VAL A 121 -3.84 -18.34 -18.13
C VAL A 121 -2.45 -18.37 -17.51
N SER A 122 -1.98 -17.23 -16.98
CA SER A 122 -0.65 -17.14 -16.37
C SER A 122 -0.53 -18.03 -15.13
N SER A 123 -1.59 -18.09 -14.31
CA SER A 123 -1.65 -18.98 -13.14
C SER A 123 -1.64 -20.45 -13.54
N TRP A 124 -2.40 -20.83 -14.58
CA TRP A 124 -2.38 -22.19 -15.11
C TRP A 124 -0.98 -22.58 -15.64
N SER A 125 -0.37 -21.72 -16.45
CA SER A 125 0.99 -21.93 -16.97
C SER A 125 2.03 -22.04 -15.85
N ALA A 126 1.94 -21.18 -14.83
CA ALA A 126 2.81 -21.23 -13.66
C ALA A 126 2.67 -22.56 -12.89
N ASN A 127 1.44 -23.03 -12.68
CA ASN A 127 1.17 -24.31 -12.01
C ASN A 127 1.66 -25.51 -12.85
N ALA A 128 1.46 -25.47 -14.17
CA ALA A 128 1.96 -26.50 -15.08
C ALA A 128 3.49 -26.57 -15.08
N LEU A 129 4.16 -25.42 -14.96
CA LEU A 129 5.62 -25.39 -14.92
C LEU A 129 6.16 -25.87 -13.56
N MET A 130 5.49 -25.53 -12.46
CA MET A 130 5.84 -26.01 -11.11
C MET A 130 5.58 -27.51 -10.91
N SER A 131 4.71 -28.13 -11.72
CA SER A 131 4.48 -29.58 -11.64
C SER A 131 5.59 -30.40 -12.30
N LEU A 132 6.43 -29.78 -13.13
CA LEU A 132 7.57 -30.44 -13.76
C LEU A 132 8.71 -30.64 -12.75
N PRO A 133 9.23 -31.88 -12.58
CA PRO A 133 10.42 -32.10 -11.76
C PRO A 133 11.64 -31.45 -12.42
N ALA A 134 12.14 -30.35 -11.83
CA ALA A 134 13.17 -29.51 -12.45
C ALA A 134 14.42 -30.30 -12.89
N ILE A 135 14.92 -31.22 -12.05
CA ILE A 135 16.10 -32.03 -12.38
C ILE A 135 15.85 -32.90 -13.63
N ILE A 136 14.66 -33.49 -13.76
CA ILE A 136 14.33 -34.33 -14.93
C ILE A 136 14.33 -33.48 -16.20
N VAL A 137 13.72 -32.28 -16.16
CA VAL A 137 13.71 -31.37 -17.30
C VAL A 137 15.13 -30.96 -17.70
N LEU A 138 15.98 -30.60 -16.73
CA LEU A 138 17.36 -30.20 -16.99
C LEU A 138 18.19 -31.36 -17.58
N LEU A 139 17.97 -32.59 -17.10
CA LEU A 139 18.59 -33.80 -17.68
C LEU A 139 18.15 -34.03 -19.13
N SER A 140 16.85 -33.89 -19.41
CA SER A 140 16.32 -34.03 -20.77
C SER A 140 16.86 -32.97 -21.73
N VAL A 141 16.94 -31.71 -21.29
CA VAL A 141 17.51 -30.61 -22.09
C VAL A 141 18.98 -30.85 -22.38
N ARG A 142 19.74 -31.30 -21.40
CA ARG A 142 21.15 -31.67 -21.61
C ARG A 142 21.28 -32.78 -22.64
N SER A 143 20.45 -33.81 -22.57
CA SER A 143 20.47 -34.93 -23.53
C SER A 143 20.20 -34.44 -24.96
N ALA A 144 19.33 -33.44 -25.12
CA ALA A 144 18.96 -32.90 -26.43
C ALA A 144 19.97 -31.89 -27.01
N VAL A 145 20.52 -31.00 -26.18
CA VAL A 145 21.34 -29.84 -26.63
C VAL A 145 22.84 -30.04 -26.35
N GLY A 146 23.20 -31.01 -25.52
CA GLY A 146 24.57 -31.26 -25.06
C GLY A 146 24.90 -30.54 -23.74
N PRO A 147 26.15 -30.68 -23.26
CA PRO A 147 26.59 -30.11 -21.99
C PRO A 147 26.85 -28.60 -22.13
N SER A 148 25.84 -27.77 -21.82
CA SER A 148 25.96 -26.31 -21.81
C SER A 148 25.34 -25.73 -20.54
N VAL A 149 26.19 -25.17 -19.66
CA VAL A 149 25.76 -24.52 -18.41
C VAL A 149 24.79 -23.37 -18.69
N TRP A 150 25.05 -22.59 -19.74
CA TRP A 150 24.22 -21.46 -20.13
C TRP A 150 22.79 -21.88 -20.50
N VAL A 151 22.63 -22.91 -21.33
CA VAL A 151 21.30 -23.42 -21.73
C VAL A 151 20.57 -24.00 -20.52
N THR A 152 21.27 -24.79 -19.70
CA THR A 152 20.70 -25.37 -18.48
C THR A 152 20.21 -24.29 -17.52
N MET A 153 20.96 -23.20 -17.33
CA MET A 153 20.56 -22.10 -16.43
C MET A 153 19.46 -21.21 -17.00
N ILE A 154 19.37 -21.04 -18.33
CA ILE A 154 18.21 -20.38 -18.96
C ILE A 154 16.95 -21.20 -18.67
N VAL A 155 16.98 -22.51 -18.96
CA VAL A 155 15.83 -23.39 -18.70
C VAL A 155 15.48 -23.42 -17.21
N PHE A 156 16.48 -23.48 -16.34
CA PHE A 156 16.24 -23.44 -14.90
C PHE A 156 15.63 -22.10 -14.45
N GLY A 157 16.08 -20.97 -15.01
CA GLY A 157 15.46 -19.67 -14.79
C GLY A 157 13.99 -19.63 -15.23
N VAL A 158 13.66 -20.23 -16.38
CA VAL A 158 12.25 -20.39 -16.81
C VAL A 158 11.45 -21.18 -15.77
N LEU A 159 11.97 -22.33 -15.32
CA LEU A 159 11.33 -23.18 -14.30
C LEU A 159 11.12 -22.48 -12.95
N LEU A 160 11.96 -21.50 -12.61
CA LEU A 160 11.83 -20.70 -11.38
C LEU A 160 10.96 -19.44 -11.54
N SER A 161 10.65 -19.03 -12.78
CA SER A 161 9.81 -17.86 -13.04
C SER A 161 8.42 -17.89 -12.37
N PRO A 162 7.74 -19.05 -12.17
CA PRO A 162 6.49 -19.14 -11.43
C PRO A 162 6.58 -18.63 -9.98
N GLY A 163 7.75 -18.77 -9.33
CA GLY A 163 7.97 -18.27 -7.98
C GLY A 163 7.87 -16.73 -7.93
N TYR A 164 8.55 -16.06 -8.85
CA TYR A 164 8.46 -14.60 -9.01
C TYR A 164 7.06 -14.13 -9.44
N TYR A 165 6.43 -14.87 -10.34
CA TYR A 165 5.04 -14.63 -10.76
C TYR A 165 4.09 -14.59 -9.58
N ARG A 166 4.08 -15.66 -8.76
CA ARG A 166 3.17 -15.77 -7.60
C ARG A 166 3.44 -14.67 -6.59
N LEU A 167 4.71 -14.42 -6.26
CA LEU A 167 5.10 -13.40 -5.29
C LEU A 167 4.63 -12.01 -5.73
N THR A 168 4.93 -11.64 -6.97
CA THR A 168 4.54 -10.36 -7.57
C THR A 168 3.02 -10.23 -7.62
N ARG A 169 2.33 -11.23 -8.17
CA ARG A 169 0.87 -11.23 -8.31
C ARG A 169 0.18 -10.98 -6.98
N THR A 170 0.57 -11.71 -5.94
CA THR A 170 -0.02 -11.57 -4.60
C THR A 170 0.23 -10.17 -4.02
N ALA A 171 1.46 -9.66 -4.12
CA ALA A 171 1.80 -8.33 -3.61
C ALA A 171 1.08 -7.20 -4.36
N VAL A 172 0.83 -7.36 -5.66
CA VAL A 172 0.05 -6.38 -6.44
C VAL A 172 -1.43 -6.45 -6.08
N GLN A 173 -1.98 -7.66 -5.91
CA GLN A 173 -3.39 -7.86 -5.54
C GLN A 173 -3.73 -7.24 -4.18
N SER A 174 -2.80 -7.24 -3.23
CA SER A 174 -3.02 -6.63 -1.92
C SER A 174 -3.05 -5.10 -1.95
N VAL A 175 -2.58 -4.46 -3.03
CA VAL A 175 -2.44 -2.99 -3.09
C VAL A 175 -3.29 -2.33 -4.19
N ARG A 176 -3.67 -3.04 -5.24
CA ARG A 176 -4.36 -2.47 -6.41
C ARG A 176 -5.71 -1.78 -6.13
N ASN A 177 -6.32 -2.03 -4.97
CA ASN A 177 -7.61 -1.49 -4.53
C ASN A 177 -7.47 -0.63 -3.27
N GLU A 178 -6.25 -0.21 -2.93
CA GLU A 178 -6.02 0.75 -1.86
C GLU A 178 -6.50 2.15 -2.28
N LEU A 179 -7.02 2.92 -1.33
CA LEU A 179 -7.65 4.22 -1.60
C LEU A 179 -6.71 5.20 -2.32
N TYR A 180 -5.41 5.20 -1.99
CA TYR A 180 -4.43 6.04 -2.69
C TYR A 180 -4.20 5.63 -4.15
N VAL A 181 -4.38 4.35 -4.50
CA VAL A 181 -4.28 3.87 -5.88
C VAL A 181 -5.51 4.32 -6.67
N ASP A 182 -6.69 4.27 -6.06
CA ASP A 182 -7.91 4.79 -6.66
C ASP A 182 -7.87 6.32 -6.80
N ALA A 183 -7.34 7.04 -5.80
CA ALA A 183 -7.09 8.48 -5.90
C ALA A 183 -6.15 8.83 -7.07
N ALA A 184 -5.12 8.01 -7.32
CA ALA A 184 -4.24 8.19 -8.48
C ALA A 184 -4.97 7.98 -9.82
N ARG A 185 -5.88 6.99 -9.91
CA ARG A 185 -6.75 6.80 -11.09
C ARG A 185 -7.65 8.00 -11.33
N VAL A 186 -8.30 8.47 -10.27
CA VAL A 186 -9.21 9.64 -10.28
C VAL A 186 -8.46 10.91 -10.69
N SER A 187 -7.20 11.04 -10.29
CA SER A 187 -6.32 12.16 -10.66
C SER A 187 -5.85 12.12 -12.13
N GLY A 188 -6.27 11.10 -12.89
CA GLY A 188 -5.99 10.93 -14.32
C GLY A 188 -4.60 10.35 -14.62
N LEU A 189 -4.00 9.58 -13.71
CA LEU A 189 -2.77 8.84 -14.02
C LEU A 189 -3.11 7.62 -14.88
N SER A 190 -2.26 7.34 -15.88
CA SER A 190 -2.38 6.10 -16.66
C SER A 190 -1.96 4.88 -15.84
N ASP A 191 -2.54 3.72 -16.15
CA ASP A 191 -2.23 2.44 -15.50
C ASP A 191 -0.72 2.15 -15.48
N ALA A 192 -0.03 2.41 -16.59
CA ALA A 192 1.42 2.23 -16.66
C ALA A 192 2.18 3.10 -15.64
N ARG A 193 1.71 4.33 -15.41
CA ARG A 193 2.32 5.24 -14.42
C ARG A 193 1.94 4.86 -13.00
N ILE A 194 0.73 4.34 -12.79
CA ILE A 194 0.30 3.79 -11.50
C ILE A 194 1.19 2.59 -11.15
N ILE A 195 1.33 1.62 -12.06
CA ILE A 195 2.19 0.45 -11.88
C ILE A 195 3.63 0.88 -11.58
N ALA A 196 4.22 1.75 -12.41
CA ALA A 196 5.63 2.11 -12.31
C ALA A 196 5.98 2.95 -11.06
N ARG A 197 5.02 3.69 -10.47
CA ARG A 197 5.30 4.58 -9.33
C ARG A 197 4.75 4.08 -8.00
N HIS A 198 3.58 3.44 -8.00
CA HIS A 198 2.83 3.11 -6.79
C HIS A 198 2.88 1.62 -6.48
N ILE A 199 2.88 0.77 -7.51
CA ILE A 199 2.78 -0.69 -7.33
C ILE A 199 4.16 -1.33 -7.30
N ILE A 200 5.06 -0.92 -8.19
CA ILE A 200 6.40 -1.51 -8.24
C ILE A 200 7.18 -1.25 -6.94
N SER A 201 6.90 -0.16 -6.22
CA SER A 201 7.54 0.13 -4.94
C SER A 201 7.24 -0.94 -3.89
N VAL A 202 6.03 -1.49 -3.90
CA VAL A 202 5.57 -2.57 -3.01
C VAL A 202 6.29 -3.88 -3.33
N VAL A 203 6.51 -4.17 -4.61
CA VAL A 203 7.06 -5.46 -5.05
C VAL A 203 8.59 -5.52 -4.95
N ARG A 204 9.30 -4.37 -4.93
CA ARG A 204 10.78 -4.31 -4.88
C ARG A 204 11.39 -5.14 -3.77
N ALA A 205 10.88 -5.00 -2.54
CA ALA A 205 11.45 -5.65 -1.37
C ALA A 205 11.36 -7.19 -1.47
N PRO A 206 10.17 -7.79 -1.68
CA PRO A 206 10.04 -9.22 -1.89
C PRO A 206 10.91 -9.77 -3.03
N ILE A 207 11.00 -9.05 -4.16
CA ILE A 207 11.81 -9.49 -5.32
C ILE A 207 13.29 -9.52 -4.99
N ILE A 208 13.81 -8.49 -4.30
CA ILE A 208 15.21 -8.42 -3.89
C ILE A 208 15.57 -9.60 -2.98
N ILE A 209 14.72 -9.89 -1.99
CA ILE A 209 14.91 -11.00 -1.04
C ILE A 209 14.88 -12.34 -1.79
N GLN A 210 13.88 -12.53 -2.65
CA GLN A 210 13.72 -13.76 -3.44
C GLN A 210 14.91 -13.98 -4.38
N THR A 211 15.48 -12.92 -4.94
CA THR A 211 16.65 -12.98 -5.83
C THR A 211 17.88 -13.51 -5.10
N ALA A 212 18.13 -13.07 -3.87
CA ALA A 212 19.23 -13.58 -3.06
C ALA A 212 19.08 -15.09 -2.81
N LEU A 213 17.89 -15.53 -2.41
CA LEU A 213 17.62 -16.96 -2.18
C LEU A 213 17.78 -17.81 -3.45
N ILE A 214 17.26 -17.32 -4.58
CA ILE A 214 17.35 -18.04 -5.87
C ILE A 214 18.78 -18.12 -6.38
N ALA A 215 19.61 -17.10 -6.19
CA ALA A 215 21.02 -17.17 -6.55
C ALA A 215 21.73 -18.33 -5.84
N GLY A 216 21.46 -18.54 -4.54
CA GLY A 216 21.97 -19.69 -3.80
C GLY A 216 21.47 -21.03 -4.34
N VAL A 217 20.18 -21.14 -4.63
CA VAL A 217 19.59 -22.38 -5.21
C VAL A 217 20.17 -22.66 -6.60
N ALA A 218 20.37 -21.64 -7.42
CA ALA A 218 20.97 -21.78 -8.75
C ALA A 218 22.39 -22.35 -8.67
N ILE A 219 23.24 -21.82 -7.78
CA ILE A 219 24.59 -22.35 -7.54
C ILE A 219 24.54 -23.81 -7.07
N ALA A 220 23.63 -24.14 -6.14
CA ALA A 220 23.50 -25.49 -5.62
C ALA A 220 23.05 -26.49 -6.69
N ILE A 221 22.04 -26.15 -7.50
CA ILE A 221 21.52 -27.00 -8.57
C ILE A 221 22.55 -27.16 -9.69
N GLN A 222 23.19 -26.07 -10.13
CA GLN A 222 24.26 -26.15 -11.11
C GLN A 222 25.39 -27.06 -10.62
N SER A 223 25.88 -26.82 -9.40
CA SER A 223 26.96 -27.61 -8.82
C SER A 223 26.58 -29.08 -8.68
N GLY A 224 25.32 -29.37 -8.30
CA GLY A 224 24.79 -30.72 -8.22
C GLY A 224 24.69 -31.43 -9.57
N LEU A 225 24.27 -30.72 -10.63
CA LEU A 225 24.24 -31.30 -11.98
C LEU A 225 25.65 -31.63 -12.47
N GLU A 226 26.59 -30.70 -12.33
CA GLU A 226 27.97 -30.90 -12.74
C GLU A 226 28.66 -31.98 -11.90
N PHE A 227 28.33 -32.07 -10.61
CA PHE A 227 28.78 -33.14 -9.71
C PHE A 227 28.41 -34.52 -10.25
N LEU A 228 27.20 -34.67 -10.79
CA LEU A 228 26.71 -35.89 -11.45
C LEU A 228 27.37 -36.16 -12.83
N GLY A 229 28.40 -35.40 -13.19
CA GLY A 229 29.08 -35.51 -14.49
C GLY A 229 28.26 -34.88 -15.63
N LEU A 230 27.33 -33.97 -15.29
CA LEU A 230 26.43 -33.38 -16.27
C LEU A 230 26.96 -32.10 -16.95
N GLY A 231 28.10 -31.59 -16.49
CA GLY A 231 28.74 -30.38 -17.03
C GLY A 231 29.61 -30.62 -18.26
N ASN A 232 30.20 -29.53 -18.77
CA ASN A 232 31.28 -29.58 -19.75
C ASN A 232 32.61 -29.84 -19.00
N PRO A 233 33.30 -30.96 -19.23
CA PRO A 233 34.55 -31.27 -18.52
C PRO A 233 35.72 -30.32 -18.86
N ALA A 234 35.63 -29.58 -19.96
CA ALA A 234 36.64 -28.60 -20.35
C ALA A 234 36.53 -27.27 -19.57
N GLU A 235 35.38 -27.00 -18.96
CA GLU A 235 35.11 -25.76 -18.24
C GLU A 235 35.32 -25.95 -16.74
N PRO A 236 36.06 -25.04 -16.07
CA PRO A 236 36.20 -25.08 -14.62
C PRO A 236 34.89 -24.61 -13.97
N THR A 237 34.30 -25.44 -13.13
CA THR A 237 33.18 -25.05 -12.26
C THR A 237 33.35 -25.68 -10.89
N TRP A 238 32.70 -25.13 -9.86
CA TRP A 238 32.81 -25.70 -8.52
C TRP A 238 32.20 -27.09 -8.42
N GLY A 239 31.10 -27.37 -9.14
CA GLY A 239 30.51 -28.71 -9.18
C GLY A 239 31.41 -29.75 -9.85
N ALA A 240 32.09 -29.40 -10.95
CA ALA A 240 33.03 -30.29 -11.61
C ALA A 240 34.27 -30.55 -10.75
N MET A 241 34.79 -29.52 -10.06
CA MET A 241 35.88 -29.68 -9.09
C MET A 241 35.47 -30.57 -7.91
N LEU A 242 34.24 -30.42 -7.41
CA LEU A 242 33.69 -31.25 -6.34
C LEU A 242 33.54 -32.72 -6.79
N SER A 243 33.06 -32.97 -8.01
CA SER A 243 32.98 -34.32 -8.62
C SER A 243 34.35 -34.98 -8.65
N GLU A 244 35.36 -34.23 -9.08
CA GLU A 244 36.74 -34.71 -9.17
C GLU A 244 37.34 -35.02 -7.80
N GLY A 245 37.14 -34.15 -6.82
CA GLY A 245 37.56 -34.39 -5.44
C GLY A 245 36.87 -35.62 -4.84
N PHE A 246 35.59 -35.81 -5.13
CA PHE A 246 34.82 -36.98 -4.67
C PHE A 246 35.32 -38.29 -5.29
N ARG A 247 35.59 -38.32 -6.60
CA ARG A 247 36.15 -39.51 -7.27
C ARG A 247 37.52 -39.92 -6.71
N ASN A 248 38.31 -38.94 -6.27
CA ASN A 248 39.66 -39.15 -5.75
C ASN A 248 39.76 -39.01 -4.22
N ILE A 249 38.64 -39.14 -3.50
CA ILE A 249 38.56 -38.85 -2.05
C ILE A 249 39.52 -39.70 -1.22
N TYR A 250 39.81 -40.93 -1.66
CA TYR A 250 40.74 -41.84 -0.97
C TYR A 250 42.21 -41.57 -1.29
N ILE A 251 42.51 -40.76 -2.32
CA ILE A 251 43.88 -40.40 -2.73
C ILE A 251 44.24 -39.03 -2.16
N SER A 252 43.40 -38.03 -2.40
CA SER A 252 43.61 -36.66 -1.92
C SER A 252 42.29 -36.09 -1.38
N PRO A 253 41.99 -36.30 -0.08
CA PRO A 253 40.74 -35.85 0.54
C PRO A 253 40.55 -34.32 0.48
N THR A 254 41.65 -33.56 0.44
CA THR A 254 41.64 -32.09 0.44
C THR A 254 41.07 -31.50 -0.85
N LEU A 255 41.09 -32.23 -1.97
CA LEU A 255 40.54 -31.77 -3.25
C LEU A 255 39.04 -31.50 -3.21
N MET A 256 38.29 -32.24 -2.39
CA MET A 256 36.84 -32.03 -2.24
C MET A 256 36.51 -30.84 -1.33
N LEU A 257 37.38 -30.53 -0.36
CA LEU A 257 37.13 -29.53 0.68
C LEU A 257 36.94 -28.12 0.13
N TRP A 258 37.84 -27.68 -0.75
CA TRP A 258 37.86 -26.30 -1.27
C TRP A 258 36.63 -25.93 -2.11
N PRO A 259 36.22 -26.71 -3.14
CA PRO A 259 34.99 -26.43 -3.86
C PRO A 259 33.75 -26.55 -2.98
N ALA A 260 33.72 -27.49 -2.01
CA ALA A 260 32.61 -27.60 -1.07
C ALA A 260 32.48 -26.35 -0.17
N LEU A 261 33.59 -25.82 0.35
CA LEU A 261 33.61 -24.58 1.12
C LEU A 261 33.18 -23.39 0.28
N ALA A 262 33.66 -23.28 -0.97
CA ALA A 262 33.27 -22.18 -1.86
C ALA A 262 31.75 -22.19 -2.12
N ILE A 263 31.17 -23.35 -2.43
CA ILE A 263 29.72 -23.50 -2.61
C ILE A 263 28.98 -23.17 -1.30
N GLY A 264 29.34 -23.83 -0.19
CA GLY A 264 28.65 -23.70 1.09
C GLY A 264 28.67 -22.28 1.65
N LEU A 265 29.84 -21.61 1.63
CA LEU A 265 29.98 -20.24 2.09
C LEU A 265 29.21 -19.26 1.20
N THR A 266 29.27 -19.43 -0.13
CA THR A 266 28.56 -18.54 -1.06
C THR A 266 27.04 -18.69 -0.94
N VAL A 267 26.54 -19.92 -0.91
CA VAL A 267 25.10 -20.20 -0.75
C VAL A 267 24.61 -19.71 0.62
N GLY A 268 25.36 -20.02 1.69
CA GLY A 268 25.06 -19.53 3.03
C GLY A 268 25.03 -18.01 3.10
N ALA A 269 25.98 -17.34 2.45
CA ALA A 269 26.04 -15.88 2.39
C ALA A 269 24.83 -15.27 1.67
N PHE A 270 24.38 -15.85 0.55
CA PHE A 270 23.15 -15.42 -0.13
C PHE A 270 21.90 -15.56 0.74
N VAL A 271 21.80 -16.64 1.52
CA VAL A 271 20.70 -16.83 2.48
C VAL A 271 20.75 -15.80 3.60
N LEU A 272 21.92 -15.53 4.18
CA LEU A 272 22.11 -14.51 5.21
C LEU A 272 21.75 -13.11 4.69
N ILE A 273 22.17 -12.77 3.46
CA ILE A 273 21.81 -11.52 2.80
C ILE A 273 20.30 -11.43 2.61
N GLY A 274 19.65 -12.49 2.12
CA GLY A 274 18.19 -12.53 1.94
C GLY A 274 17.43 -12.27 3.23
N ASN A 275 17.81 -12.94 4.32
CA ASN A 275 17.19 -12.75 5.63
C ASN A 275 17.46 -11.35 6.20
N ALA A 276 18.69 -10.85 6.12
CA ALA A 276 19.02 -9.52 6.62
C ALA A 276 18.33 -8.40 5.80
N LEU A 277 18.15 -8.59 4.49
CA LEU A 277 17.36 -7.69 3.64
C LEU A 277 15.89 -7.73 4.01
N ARG A 278 15.35 -8.92 4.31
CA ARG A 278 13.98 -9.08 4.81
C ARG A 278 13.79 -8.28 6.09
N ASP A 279 14.65 -8.44 7.08
CA ASP A 279 14.57 -7.70 8.34
C ASP A 279 14.70 -6.18 8.13
N ALA A 280 15.61 -5.74 7.25
CA ALA A 280 15.82 -4.32 6.97
C ALA A 280 14.64 -3.65 6.26
N LEU A 281 13.82 -4.43 5.53
CA LEU A 281 12.70 -3.99 4.71
C LEU A 281 11.34 -4.22 5.39
N GLU A 282 11.20 -5.24 6.24
CA GLU A 282 9.97 -5.58 6.98
C GLU A 282 9.78 -4.78 8.29
N ASP A 283 10.73 -3.94 8.69
CA ASP A 283 10.59 -3.02 9.83
C ASP A 283 9.52 -1.93 9.53
N LEU A 284 8.25 -2.33 9.64
CA LEU A 284 7.22 -1.58 10.33
C LEU A 284 7.81 -1.10 11.67
N PRO A 285 7.49 0.11 12.16
CA PRO A 285 8.08 0.62 13.37
C PRO A 285 7.86 -0.39 14.50
N SER A 286 8.91 -1.10 14.88
CA SER A 286 8.93 -1.79 16.15
C SER A 286 8.71 -0.70 17.18
N VAL A 287 7.51 -0.68 17.75
CA VAL A 287 7.28 -0.05 19.03
C VAL A 287 8.22 -0.79 19.96
N ARG A 288 9.45 -0.27 20.10
CA ARG A 288 10.33 -0.63 21.20
C ARG A 288 9.51 -0.27 22.42
N ALA A 289 8.84 -1.30 22.97
CA ALA A 289 8.16 -1.25 24.23
C ALA A 289 9.09 -0.49 25.17
N ASN A 290 8.63 0.70 25.54
CA ASN A 290 9.42 1.69 26.22
C ASN A 290 9.83 1.04 27.54
N ARG A 291 11.05 0.51 27.64
CA ARG A 291 11.59 -0.14 28.87
C ARG A 291 11.63 0.82 30.07
N LYS A 292 11.32 2.10 29.86
CA LYS A 292 11.07 3.10 30.90
C LYS A 292 9.62 3.13 31.42
N ALA A 293 8.62 2.71 30.64
CA ALA A 293 7.23 2.62 31.11
C ALA A 293 7.01 1.39 32.01
N THR A 294 7.68 0.26 31.73
CA THR A 294 7.68 -0.91 32.63
C THR A 294 8.47 -0.68 33.92
N ALA A 295 9.46 0.22 33.92
CA ALA A 295 10.15 0.64 35.14
C ALA A 295 9.28 1.60 36.00
N ALA A 296 8.41 2.39 35.39
CA ALA A 296 7.46 3.26 36.10
C ALA A 296 6.31 2.46 36.74
N VAL A 297 5.80 1.42 36.08
CA VAL A 297 4.76 0.53 36.64
C VAL A 297 5.33 -0.37 37.75
N ALA A 298 6.58 -0.81 37.64
CA ALA A 298 7.27 -1.55 38.71
C ALA A 298 7.54 -0.69 39.96
N ALA A 299 7.60 0.64 39.82
CA ALA A 299 7.77 1.58 40.93
C ALA A 299 6.46 1.97 41.64
N SER A 300 5.29 1.56 41.12
CA SER A 300 3.97 1.88 41.69
C SER A 300 3.38 0.79 42.60
N GLY A 301 4.11 -0.30 42.87
CA GLY A 301 3.75 -1.23 43.94
C GLY A 301 2.43 -2.00 43.79
N VAL A 302 1.88 -2.13 42.58
CA VAL A 302 0.68 -2.93 42.33
C VAL A 302 1.08 -4.30 41.79
N THR A 303 0.78 -5.35 42.54
CA THR A 303 0.99 -6.75 42.14
C THR A 303 0.02 -7.14 41.02
N PRO A 304 0.50 -7.70 39.89
CA PRO A 304 -0.36 -8.22 38.83
C PRO A 304 -0.88 -9.59 39.22
N GLY A 305 -1.98 -9.61 39.98
CA GLY A 305 -2.58 -10.82 40.50
C GLY A 305 -3.93 -10.59 41.18
N ALA A 306 -4.77 -9.74 40.58
CA ALA A 306 -6.17 -9.56 40.99
C ALA A 306 -6.88 -8.67 39.96
N LEU A 307 -7.16 -9.20 38.75
CA LEU A 307 -8.09 -8.62 37.77
C LEU A 307 -8.44 -9.65 36.65
N ALA A 308 -8.31 -10.95 36.94
CA ALA A 308 -8.64 -12.03 36.00
C ALA A 308 -10.00 -12.70 36.28
N ASP A 309 -10.71 -12.27 37.33
CA ASP A 309 -12.05 -12.76 37.63
C ASP A 309 -13.01 -11.58 37.72
N THR A 310 -13.66 -11.25 36.60
CA THR A 310 -15.10 -10.93 36.54
C THR A 310 -15.49 -10.56 35.11
N VAL A 311 -16.65 -11.09 34.71
CA VAL A 311 -17.39 -10.82 33.46
C VAL A 311 -16.96 -11.66 32.24
N SER A 312 -17.16 -12.98 32.33
CA SER A 312 -17.53 -13.79 31.18
C SER A 312 -19.04 -13.63 30.93
N VAL A 313 -19.43 -12.78 29.98
CA VAL A 313 -20.81 -12.76 29.46
C VAL A 313 -20.84 -13.61 28.20
N THR A 314 -21.44 -14.78 28.35
CA THR A 314 -21.94 -15.60 27.24
C THR A 314 -23.08 -14.86 26.55
N VAL A 315 -22.91 -14.55 25.26
CA VAL A 315 -23.99 -14.08 24.41
C VAL A 315 -24.50 -15.28 23.60
N GLU A 316 -25.65 -15.81 24.01
CA GLU A 316 -26.47 -16.68 23.16
C GLU A 316 -27.20 -15.82 22.10
N PRO A 317 -27.50 -16.37 20.91
CA PRO A 317 -28.17 -15.63 19.85
C PRO A 317 -29.68 -15.60 20.10
N GLU A 318 -30.20 -14.47 20.56
CA GLU A 318 -31.65 -14.27 20.71
C GLU A 318 -32.26 -13.72 19.39
N MET A 319 -33.37 -14.34 18.98
CA MET A 319 -34.10 -14.08 17.75
C MET A 319 -34.73 -12.68 17.73
N ALA A 320 -34.52 -11.96 16.63
CA ALA A 320 -35.19 -10.68 16.37
C ALA A 320 -36.71 -10.86 16.17
N PRO A 321 -37.56 -9.95 16.68
CA PRO A 321 -38.99 -9.98 16.42
C PRO A 321 -39.29 -9.39 15.03
N THR A 322 -40.11 -10.12 14.27
CA THR A 322 -40.65 -9.67 12.99
C THR A 322 -41.71 -8.60 13.24
N VAL A 323 -41.39 -7.33 12.96
CA VAL A 323 -42.38 -6.25 12.87
C VAL A 323 -42.77 -6.09 11.40
N SER A 324 -43.99 -6.52 11.06
CA SER A 324 -44.62 -6.26 9.77
C SER A 324 -44.97 -4.78 9.66
N VAL A 325 -44.24 -4.05 8.82
CA VAL A 325 -44.56 -2.67 8.46
C VAL A 325 -45.48 -2.67 7.24
N SER A 326 -46.70 -2.19 7.44
CA SER A 326 -47.68 -1.87 6.40
C SER A 326 -47.12 -0.81 5.46
N THR A 327 -47.09 -1.12 4.16
CA THR A 327 -46.82 -0.17 3.08
C THR A 327 -48.02 0.74 2.85
N SER A 328 -47.98 1.93 3.43
CA SER A 328 -48.74 3.09 2.94
C SER A 328 -47.76 4.25 2.84
N ALA A 329 -47.26 4.47 1.63
CA ALA A 329 -46.44 5.62 1.29
C ALA A 329 -47.38 6.79 1.00
N ASP A 330 -47.54 7.69 1.97
CA ASP A 330 -48.03 9.04 1.68
C ASP A 330 -46.85 9.88 1.17
N PRO A 331 -46.98 10.56 0.02
CA PRO A 331 -45.98 11.54 -0.43
C PRO A 331 -45.89 12.69 0.57
N LEU A 332 -44.68 13.22 0.78
CA LEU A 332 -44.47 14.44 1.55
C LEU A 332 -45.31 15.58 0.95
N PRO A 333 -46.09 16.33 1.74
CA PRO A 333 -46.68 17.57 1.27
C PRO A 333 -45.57 18.62 1.17
N GLY A 334 -45.09 18.89 -0.05
CA GLY A 334 -44.18 20.02 -0.34
C GLY A 334 -42.98 19.76 -1.26
N THR A 335 -42.93 18.67 -2.04
CA THR A 335 -41.80 18.41 -2.97
C THR A 335 -42.03 18.93 -4.40
N ASP A 336 -43.16 19.57 -4.69
CA ASP A 336 -43.38 20.22 -5.98
C ASP A 336 -42.89 21.66 -5.89
N GLU A 337 -41.82 21.96 -6.63
CA GLU A 337 -41.15 23.27 -6.79
C GLU A 337 -40.09 23.60 -5.72
N LEU A 338 -38.87 23.05 -5.91
CA LEU A 338 -37.66 23.75 -5.48
C LEU A 338 -37.66 25.15 -6.13
N PRO A 339 -37.47 26.26 -5.38
CA PRO A 339 -37.43 27.59 -5.97
C PRO A 339 -36.39 27.67 -7.09
N GLU A 340 -36.70 28.33 -8.20
CA GLU A 340 -35.73 28.67 -9.25
C GLU A 340 -34.67 29.64 -8.68
N GLY A 341 -33.72 29.10 -7.92
CA GLY A 341 -32.55 29.77 -7.37
C GLY A 341 -31.27 29.28 -8.07
N ASP A 342 -30.28 30.17 -8.13
CA ASP A 342 -28.94 29.88 -8.63
C ASP A 342 -28.18 28.99 -7.61
N HIS A 343 -28.50 27.69 -7.60
CA HIS A 343 -27.93 26.69 -6.70
C HIS A 343 -26.53 26.24 -7.19
N LEU A 344 -25.56 26.16 -6.28
CA LEU A 344 -24.22 25.65 -6.61
C LEU A 344 -24.23 24.15 -6.91
N LEU A 345 -24.99 23.38 -6.12
CA LEU A 345 -25.22 21.96 -6.32
C LEU A 345 -26.71 21.69 -6.32
N GLU A 346 -27.16 20.94 -7.32
CA GLU A 346 -28.52 20.45 -7.38
C GLU A 346 -28.54 18.96 -7.70
N VAL A 347 -29.23 18.19 -6.87
CA VAL A 347 -29.48 16.76 -7.04
C VAL A 347 -30.97 16.57 -7.15
N ARG A 348 -31.44 15.91 -8.22
CA ARG A 348 -32.86 15.63 -8.45
C ARG A 348 -33.09 14.14 -8.71
N ASP A 349 -34.01 13.55 -7.96
CA ASP A 349 -34.53 12.19 -8.08
C ASP A 349 -33.44 11.12 -8.25
N LEU A 350 -32.32 11.27 -7.54
CA LEU A 350 -31.17 10.41 -7.69
C LEU A 350 -31.48 9.00 -7.19
N GLU A 351 -31.30 8.02 -8.08
CA GLU A 351 -31.42 6.60 -7.76
C GLU A 351 -30.13 5.84 -8.10
N ILE A 352 -29.64 5.04 -7.15
CA ILE A 352 -28.40 4.27 -7.30
C ILE A 352 -28.65 2.83 -6.89
N GLY A 353 -28.25 1.89 -7.75
CA GLY A 353 -28.37 0.45 -7.50
C GLY A 353 -27.09 -0.33 -7.80
N TYR A 354 -26.97 -1.48 -7.15
CA TYR A 354 -25.88 -2.43 -7.33
C TYR A 354 -26.39 -3.75 -7.90
N PRO A 355 -25.70 -4.33 -8.89
CA PRO A 355 -26.07 -5.62 -9.45
C PRO A 355 -25.80 -6.74 -8.42
N ASN A 356 -26.77 -7.62 -8.27
CA ASN A 356 -26.70 -8.81 -7.44
C ASN A 356 -26.12 -9.99 -8.23
N ALA A 357 -25.61 -11.00 -7.52
CA ALA A 357 -25.12 -12.25 -8.15
C ALA A 357 -26.20 -12.96 -8.99
N ASP A 358 -27.46 -12.83 -8.59
CA ASP A 358 -28.61 -13.43 -9.25
C ASP A 358 -29.13 -12.61 -10.45
N GLY A 359 -28.44 -11.52 -10.82
CA GLY A 359 -28.81 -10.64 -11.94
C GLY A 359 -29.83 -9.55 -11.59
N GLY A 360 -30.35 -9.52 -10.36
CA GLY A 360 -31.20 -8.43 -9.84
C GLY A 360 -30.40 -7.15 -9.54
N LEU A 361 -31.10 -6.07 -9.18
CA LEU A 361 -30.51 -4.80 -8.77
C LEU A 361 -30.98 -4.45 -7.35
N THR A 362 -30.03 -4.24 -6.43
CA THR A 362 -30.33 -3.72 -5.09
C THR A 362 -30.19 -2.21 -5.09
N THR A 363 -31.30 -1.49 -4.97
CA THR A 363 -31.33 -0.02 -4.92
C THR A 363 -30.93 0.47 -3.52
N VAL A 364 -29.82 1.21 -3.45
CA VAL A 364 -29.24 1.75 -2.21
C VAL A 364 -29.63 3.22 -1.98
N VAL A 365 -29.85 3.98 -3.06
CA VAL A 365 -30.34 5.37 -3.00
C VAL A 365 -31.62 5.47 -3.84
N GLN A 366 -32.66 6.09 -3.31
CA GLN A 366 -34.03 6.05 -3.84
C GLN A 366 -34.63 7.47 -3.87
N GLY A 367 -34.65 8.09 -5.05
CA GLY A 367 -35.32 9.37 -5.30
C GLY A 367 -34.82 10.51 -4.43
N VAL A 368 -33.49 10.63 -4.25
CA VAL A 368 -32.91 11.68 -3.41
C VAL A 368 -32.86 13.00 -4.18
N SER A 369 -33.44 14.05 -3.60
CA SER A 369 -33.47 15.41 -4.15
C SER A 369 -33.06 16.43 -3.08
N PHE A 370 -32.09 17.28 -3.37
CA PHE A 370 -31.67 18.40 -2.51
C PHE A 370 -30.84 19.42 -3.30
N SER A 371 -30.73 20.64 -2.78
CA SER A 371 -29.87 21.69 -3.32
C SER A 371 -28.98 22.33 -2.25
N ILE A 372 -27.83 22.87 -2.67
CA ILE A 372 -26.89 23.62 -1.83
C ILE A 372 -26.54 24.94 -2.50
N ASP A 373 -26.70 26.03 -1.77
CA ASP A 373 -26.32 27.38 -2.16
C ASP A 373 -24.85 27.69 -1.85
N ARG A 374 -24.31 28.75 -2.46
CA ARG A 374 -22.95 29.21 -2.17
C ARG A 374 -22.85 29.66 -0.71
N GLY A 375 -21.82 29.17 0.00
CA GLY A 375 -21.61 29.47 1.42
C GLY A 375 -22.54 28.74 2.39
N GLU A 376 -23.43 27.87 1.91
CA GLU A 376 -24.34 27.08 2.73
C GLU A 376 -23.68 25.78 3.20
N VAL A 377 -23.99 25.35 4.44
CA VAL A 377 -23.68 24.03 4.95
C VAL A 377 -24.93 23.17 5.02
N LEU A 378 -25.03 22.20 4.11
CA LEU A 378 -26.04 21.15 4.16
C LEU A 378 -25.42 19.88 4.77
N SER A 379 -26.06 19.31 5.79
CA SER A 379 -25.66 18.02 6.33
C SER A 379 -26.62 16.90 5.98
N ILE A 380 -26.09 15.76 5.51
CA ILE A 380 -26.84 14.51 5.35
C ILE A 380 -26.53 13.61 6.55
N VAL A 381 -27.59 13.22 7.28
CA VAL A 381 -27.47 12.47 8.53
C VAL A 381 -28.28 11.18 8.48
N GLY A 382 -27.76 10.11 9.08
CA GLY A 382 -28.47 8.83 9.20
C GLY A 382 -27.56 7.70 9.63
N GLU A 383 -28.13 6.52 9.87
CA GLU A 383 -27.36 5.32 10.23
C GLU A 383 -26.34 4.89 9.18
N SER A 384 -25.37 4.09 9.59
CA SER A 384 -24.45 3.43 8.64
C SER A 384 -25.24 2.60 7.62
N GLY A 385 -24.87 2.69 6.35
CA GLY A 385 -25.57 2.01 5.26
C GLY A 385 -26.87 2.69 4.79
N SER A 386 -27.23 3.88 5.28
CA SER A 386 -28.44 4.58 4.82
C SER A 386 -28.35 5.18 3.40
N GLY A 387 -27.15 5.20 2.78
CA GLY A 387 -26.91 5.68 1.41
C GLY A 387 -26.11 6.98 1.30
N LYS A 388 -25.76 7.63 2.42
CA LYS A 388 -25.13 8.97 2.44
C LYS A 388 -23.84 9.07 1.61
N SER A 389 -22.88 8.17 1.84
CA SER A 389 -21.61 8.16 1.10
C SER A 389 -21.81 7.84 -0.38
N GLN A 390 -22.85 7.07 -0.75
CA GLN A 390 -23.16 6.82 -2.15
C GLN A 390 -23.72 8.06 -2.85
N THR A 391 -24.55 8.83 -2.16
CA THR A 391 -24.99 10.15 -2.63
C THR A 391 -23.79 11.09 -2.83
N ALA A 392 -22.88 11.17 -1.86
CA ALA A 392 -21.66 11.98 -1.96
C ALA A 392 -20.74 11.53 -3.11
N PHE A 393 -20.53 10.23 -3.29
CA PHE A 393 -19.74 9.69 -4.40
C PHE A 393 -20.40 9.86 -5.76
N ALA A 394 -21.73 9.89 -5.84
CA ALA A 394 -22.42 10.23 -7.08
C ALA A 394 -22.12 11.68 -7.49
N VAL A 395 -22.19 12.63 -6.56
CA VAL A 395 -21.86 14.04 -6.79
C VAL A 395 -20.39 14.21 -7.21
N LEU A 396 -19.46 13.51 -6.55
CA LEU A 396 -18.04 13.51 -6.94
C LEU A 396 -17.77 12.78 -8.27
N GLY A 397 -18.72 12.00 -8.76
CA GLY A 397 -18.55 11.10 -9.89
C GLY A 397 -17.59 9.93 -9.62
N LEU A 398 -17.48 9.51 -8.36
CA LEU A 398 -16.57 8.48 -7.84
C LEU A 398 -17.28 7.17 -7.45
N LEU A 399 -18.51 6.97 -7.93
CA LEU A 399 -19.21 5.72 -7.71
C LEU A 399 -18.37 4.51 -8.18
N PRO A 400 -18.38 3.38 -7.45
CA PRO A 400 -17.71 2.15 -7.87
C PRO A 400 -18.18 1.71 -9.25
N SER A 401 -17.31 1.05 -10.03
CA SER A 401 -17.66 0.58 -11.38
C SER A 401 -18.83 -0.41 -11.42
N SER A 402 -19.13 -1.05 -10.29
CA SER A 402 -20.30 -1.93 -10.12
C SER A 402 -21.60 -1.16 -9.92
N ALA A 403 -21.55 0.06 -9.38
CA ALA A 403 -22.74 0.87 -9.14
C ALA A 403 -23.34 1.36 -10.46
N ARG A 404 -24.67 1.46 -10.50
CA ARG A 404 -25.43 2.00 -11.62
C ARG A 404 -26.34 3.10 -11.11
N ILE A 405 -26.29 4.25 -11.78
CA ILE A 405 -27.33 5.27 -11.62
C ILE A 405 -28.53 4.79 -12.41
N VAL A 406 -29.69 4.70 -11.76
CA VAL A 406 -30.93 4.19 -12.34
C VAL A 406 -31.74 5.34 -12.92
N ALA A 407 -31.79 6.44 -12.19
CA ALA A 407 -32.52 7.66 -12.54
C ALA A 407 -31.90 8.88 -11.82
N GLY A 408 -32.37 10.06 -12.23
CA GLY A 408 -32.04 11.33 -11.62
C GLY A 408 -31.00 12.15 -12.38
N SER A 409 -30.68 13.31 -11.83
CA SER A 409 -29.71 14.25 -12.39
C SER A 409 -28.93 14.94 -11.28
N ILE A 410 -27.69 15.33 -11.63
CA ILE A 410 -26.82 16.12 -10.76
C ILE A 410 -26.25 17.27 -11.59
N VAL A 411 -26.47 18.49 -11.14
CA VAL A 411 -25.98 19.74 -11.75
C VAL A 411 -25.07 20.44 -10.75
N ILE A 412 -23.89 20.88 -11.20
CA ILE A 412 -22.92 21.59 -10.37
C ILE A 412 -22.49 22.87 -11.08
N ASP A 413 -22.97 24.04 -10.62
CA ASP A 413 -22.76 25.36 -11.26
C ASP A 413 -23.11 25.30 -12.76
N ASP A 414 -24.38 24.99 -13.04
CA ASP A 414 -24.97 24.80 -14.37
C ASP A 414 -24.39 23.66 -15.23
N ILE A 415 -23.42 22.89 -14.73
CA ILE A 415 -22.82 21.77 -15.46
C ILE A 415 -23.54 20.47 -15.09
N GLN A 416 -24.23 19.89 -16.07
CA GLN A 416 -24.84 18.58 -15.93
C GLN A 416 -23.77 17.47 -15.92
N THR A 417 -23.76 16.67 -14.84
CA THR A 417 -22.71 15.66 -14.59
C THR A 417 -23.14 14.23 -14.92
N ILE A 418 -24.44 13.99 -15.09
CA ILE A 418 -25.02 12.69 -15.47
C ILE A 418 -25.65 12.84 -16.85
N ASP A 419 -25.33 11.91 -17.75
CA ASP A 419 -25.98 11.80 -19.05
C ASP A 419 -27.44 11.32 -18.90
N PRO A 420 -28.46 12.11 -19.31
CA PRO A 420 -29.87 11.71 -19.24
C PRO A 420 -30.18 10.41 -19.98
N ALA A 421 -29.48 10.13 -21.09
CA ALA A 421 -29.79 9.00 -21.96
C ALA A 421 -29.16 7.71 -21.44
N SER A 422 -27.89 7.77 -21.02
CA SER A 422 -27.16 6.59 -20.60
C SER A 422 -27.16 6.34 -19.09
N GLN A 423 -27.58 7.33 -18.29
CA GLN A 423 -27.52 7.29 -16.82
C GLN A 423 -26.10 6.98 -16.32
N ARG A 424 -25.10 7.53 -17.02
CA ARG A 424 -23.69 7.41 -16.67
C ARG A 424 -23.12 8.76 -16.27
N ILE A 425 -22.21 8.73 -15.32
CA ILE A 425 -21.42 9.90 -14.93
C ILE A 425 -20.55 10.32 -16.13
N LEU A 426 -20.69 11.57 -16.55
CA LEU A 426 -19.89 12.20 -17.58
C LEU A 426 -18.53 12.59 -17.02
N GLN A 427 -17.59 11.64 -16.98
CA GLN A 427 -16.23 11.88 -16.44
C GLN A 427 -15.49 13.04 -17.14
N LYS A 428 -15.85 13.35 -18.40
CA LYS A 428 -15.30 14.49 -19.14
C LYS A 428 -15.73 15.83 -18.54
N GLU A 429 -16.95 15.92 -18.02
CA GLU A 429 -17.50 17.12 -17.40
C GLU A 429 -17.11 17.20 -15.92
N VAL A 430 -17.15 16.08 -15.19
CA VAL A 430 -16.81 16.04 -13.75
C VAL A 430 -15.30 16.14 -13.49
N GLY A 431 -14.46 15.58 -14.37
CA GLY A 431 -13.01 15.54 -14.20
C GLY A 431 -12.36 16.92 -13.99
N PRO A 432 -12.68 17.94 -14.81
CA PRO A 432 -12.21 19.32 -14.62
C PRO A 432 -12.72 20.01 -13.35
N LEU A 433 -13.86 19.59 -12.80
CA LEU A 433 -14.41 20.15 -11.57
C LEU A 433 -13.63 19.67 -10.34
N ARG A 434 -13.17 18.41 -10.34
CA ARG A 434 -12.46 17.80 -9.20
C ARG A 434 -11.16 18.52 -8.88
N GLY A 435 -11.02 18.88 -7.61
CA GLY A 435 -9.85 19.57 -7.07
C GLY A 435 -9.77 21.05 -7.44
N ARG A 436 -10.68 21.60 -8.26
CA ARG A 436 -10.71 23.03 -8.60
C ARG A 436 -12.01 23.71 -8.16
N ARG A 437 -13.15 23.07 -8.44
CA ARG A 437 -14.50 23.53 -8.10
C ARG A 437 -15.10 22.69 -6.96
N ILE A 438 -14.85 21.38 -6.97
CA ILE A 438 -15.30 20.44 -5.94
C ILE A 438 -14.11 19.76 -5.28
N SER A 439 -14.14 19.62 -3.96
CA SER A 439 -13.10 18.94 -3.18
C SER A 439 -13.72 17.92 -2.23
N TYR A 440 -12.89 17.00 -1.72
CA TYR A 440 -13.32 15.90 -0.89
C TYR A 440 -12.43 15.77 0.35
N ILE A 441 -13.05 15.66 1.52
CA ILE A 441 -12.42 15.29 2.78
C ILE A 441 -12.90 13.87 3.12
N PRO A 442 -12.03 12.85 3.04
CA PRO A 442 -12.41 11.47 3.29
C PRO A 442 -12.58 11.15 4.78
N GLN A 443 -13.30 10.05 5.05
CA GLN A 443 -13.56 9.53 6.39
C GLN A 443 -12.28 9.06 7.11
N GLU A 444 -11.38 8.40 6.39
CA GLU A 444 -10.16 7.82 6.98
C GLU A 444 -8.90 8.55 6.50
N PRO A 445 -8.19 9.28 7.37
CA PRO A 445 -7.11 10.15 6.90
C PRO A 445 -5.89 9.41 6.37
N MET A 446 -5.48 8.36 7.05
CA MET A 446 -4.20 7.68 6.78
C MET A 446 -4.22 6.86 5.49
N SER A 447 -5.35 6.22 5.18
CA SER A 447 -5.52 5.37 4.00
C SER A 447 -5.64 6.18 2.70
N ASN A 448 -6.00 7.46 2.79
CA ASN A 448 -6.18 8.36 1.64
C ASN A 448 -4.91 9.14 1.24
N LEU A 449 -3.85 9.09 2.05
CA LEU A 449 -2.55 9.68 1.71
C LEU A 449 -1.63 8.63 1.08
N ASP A 450 -1.01 8.96 -0.05
CA ASP A 450 -0.10 8.03 -0.73
C ASP A 450 1.22 7.90 0.03
N PRO A 451 1.55 6.70 0.57
CA PRO A 451 2.75 6.51 1.36
C PRO A 451 4.05 6.65 0.56
N ASN A 452 3.99 6.64 -0.77
CA ASN A 452 5.16 6.80 -1.64
C ASN A 452 5.59 8.26 -1.83
N TYR A 453 4.77 9.24 -1.41
CA TYR A 453 5.07 10.66 -1.55
C TYR A 453 4.99 11.40 -0.22
N THR A 454 5.89 12.37 -0.05
CA THR A 454 5.84 13.32 1.06
C THR A 454 4.54 14.12 1.05
N ILE A 455 4.07 14.56 2.21
CA ILE A 455 2.88 15.41 2.36
C ILE A 455 2.96 16.65 1.46
N GLY A 456 4.11 17.33 1.44
CA GLY A 456 4.30 18.52 0.62
C GLY A 456 4.19 18.27 -0.89
N HIS A 457 4.55 17.07 -1.36
CA HIS A 457 4.32 16.69 -2.75
C HIS A 457 2.82 16.56 -3.04
N GLN A 458 2.08 15.90 -2.15
CA GLN A 458 0.65 15.66 -2.29
C GLN A 458 -0.16 16.96 -2.23
N LEU A 459 0.26 17.95 -1.42
CA LEU A 459 -0.36 19.28 -1.35
C LEU A 459 0.02 20.21 -2.51
N ALA A 460 1.31 20.27 -2.88
CA ALA A 460 1.77 21.20 -3.90
C ALA A 460 1.43 20.74 -5.33
N ARG A 461 1.36 19.43 -5.59
CA ARG A 461 1.16 18.88 -6.93
C ARG A 461 -0.21 19.28 -7.55
N PRO A 462 -1.34 19.20 -6.83
CA PRO A 462 -2.63 19.70 -7.32
C PRO A 462 -2.58 21.18 -7.68
N MET A 463 -2.02 22.03 -6.82
CA MET A 463 -1.92 23.47 -7.08
C MET A 463 -1.13 23.77 -8.36
N VAL A 464 0.02 23.13 -8.56
CA VAL A 464 0.81 23.29 -9.79
C VAL A 464 0.04 22.84 -11.03
N LYS A 465 -0.72 21.74 -10.92
CA LYS A 465 -1.45 21.15 -12.06
C LYS A 465 -2.73 21.93 -12.41
N LEU A 466 -3.48 22.37 -11.40
CA LEU A 466 -4.84 22.91 -11.55
C LEU A 466 -4.87 24.44 -11.55
N LEU A 467 -4.02 25.09 -10.74
CA LEU A 467 -3.90 26.55 -10.69
C LEU A 467 -2.81 27.08 -11.64
N GLY A 468 -1.91 26.22 -12.11
CA GLY A 468 -0.82 26.61 -13.01
C GLY A 468 0.30 27.42 -12.34
N ILE A 469 0.34 27.45 -11.00
CA ILE A 469 1.35 28.20 -10.24
C ILE A 469 2.70 27.49 -10.22
N SER A 470 3.77 28.23 -9.93
CA SER A 470 5.12 27.67 -9.86
C SER A 470 5.25 26.69 -8.68
N ARG A 471 6.22 25.76 -8.76
CA ARG A 471 6.50 24.84 -7.64
C ARG A 471 6.91 25.58 -6.36
N ALA A 472 7.59 26.72 -6.49
CA ALA A 472 8.00 27.53 -5.35
C ALA A 472 6.80 28.19 -4.68
N ASP A 473 5.86 28.71 -5.47
CA ASP A 473 4.63 29.33 -4.96
C ASP A 473 3.71 28.28 -4.35
N ALA A 474 3.56 27.12 -4.99
CA ALA A 474 2.80 25.99 -4.45
C ALA A 474 3.38 25.50 -3.12
N LYS A 475 4.71 25.40 -3.00
CA LYS A 475 5.36 25.06 -1.73
C LYS A 475 5.02 26.10 -0.64
N ARG A 476 5.17 27.39 -0.96
CA ARG A 476 4.90 28.47 0.00
C ARG A 476 3.44 28.45 0.47
N ARG A 477 2.50 28.30 -0.47
CA ARG A 477 1.07 28.22 -0.19
C ARG A 477 0.70 26.96 0.60
N ALA A 478 1.32 25.82 0.29
CA ALA A 478 1.10 24.60 1.07
C ALA A 478 1.60 24.73 2.51
N ILE A 479 2.74 25.38 2.75
CA ILE A 479 3.25 25.65 4.09
C ILE A 479 2.31 26.60 4.85
N ASP A 480 1.87 27.70 4.22
CA ASP A 480 0.88 28.63 4.80
C ASP A 480 -0.42 27.92 5.17
N LEU A 481 -0.91 27.02 4.31
CA LEU A 481 -2.10 26.22 4.61
C LEU A 481 -1.87 25.26 5.78
N LEU A 482 -0.71 24.60 5.86
CA LEU A 482 -0.37 23.72 6.99
C LEU A 482 -0.35 24.51 8.31
N GLU A 483 0.18 25.74 8.29
CA GLU A 483 0.14 26.65 9.43
C GLU A 483 -1.30 27.04 9.81
N ARG A 484 -2.13 27.42 8.83
CA ARG A 484 -3.55 27.79 9.05
C ARG A 484 -4.39 26.66 9.65
N VAL A 485 -4.13 25.41 9.25
CA VAL A 485 -4.77 24.22 9.85
C VAL A 485 -4.13 23.81 11.18
N GLY A 486 -3.22 24.63 11.72
CA GLY A 486 -2.66 24.51 13.06
C GLY A 486 -1.56 23.46 13.21
N ILE A 487 -0.89 23.05 12.13
CA ILE A 487 0.29 22.18 12.22
C ILE A 487 1.43 22.98 12.87
N SER A 488 1.98 22.47 13.97
CA SER A 488 3.00 23.19 14.75
C SER A 488 4.37 23.28 14.08
N ASP A 489 4.70 22.30 13.23
CA ASP A 489 5.90 22.29 12.39
C ASP A 489 5.51 22.08 10.91
N PRO A 490 5.05 23.14 10.22
CA PRO A 490 4.61 23.06 8.83
C PRO A 490 5.70 22.58 7.88
N GLU A 491 6.92 23.08 8.03
CA GLU A 491 8.06 22.73 7.18
C GLU A 491 8.48 21.27 7.34
N GLY A 492 8.58 20.79 8.59
CA GLY A 492 8.86 19.39 8.88
C GLY A 492 7.76 18.50 8.33
N THR A 493 6.50 18.82 8.61
CA THR A 493 5.34 18.07 8.11
C THR A 493 5.28 18.04 6.58
N PHE A 494 5.61 19.15 5.91
CA PHE A 494 5.71 19.21 4.45
C PHE A 494 6.75 18.22 3.90
N ALA A 495 7.85 17.99 4.63
CA ALA A 495 8.89 17.04 4.24
C ALA A 495 8.59 15.59 4.66
N SER A 496 7.70 15.38 5.62
CA SER A 496 7.33 14.06 6.14
C SER A 496 6.53 13.22 5.15
N TYR A 497 6.58 11.90 5.33
CA TYR A 497 5.70 10.92 4.71
C TYR A 497 4.45 10.66 5.58
N PRO A 498 3.35 10.11 5.02
CA PRO A 498 2.12 9.86 5.78
C PRO A 498 2.31 9.00 7.04
N ASN A 499 3.22 8.03 7.01
CA ASN A 499 3.54 7.17 8.15
C ASN A 499 4.39 7.85 9.25
N GLU A 500 4.79 9.11 9.05
CA GLU A 500 5.60 9.90 9.99
C GLU A 500 4.77 10.96 10.74
N ILE A 501 3.46 11.05 10.47
CA ILE A 501 2.54 12.01 11.11
C ILE A 501 1.44 11.30 11.89
N SER A 502 0.84 11.98 12.87
CA SER A 502 -0.30 11.44 13.63
C SER A 502 -1.58 11.45 12.80
N GLY A 503 -2.59 10.68 13.21
CA GLY A 503 -3.90 10.68 12.53
C GLY A 503 -4.57 12.06 12.51
N GLY A 504 -4.48 12.82 13.60
CA GLY A 504 -4.98 14.20 13.64
C GLY A 504 -4.22 15.16 12.73
N MET A 505 -2.90 15.01 12.61
CA MET A 505 -2.10 15.75 11.62
C MET A 505 -2.51 15.37 10.19
N ALA A 506 -2.70 14.08 9.92
CA ALA A 506 -3.13 13.60 8.61
C ALA A 506 -4.51 14.15 8.21
N GLN A 507 -5.45 14.26 9.16
CA GLN A 507 -6.74 14.89 8.91
C GLN A 507 -6.58 16.37 8.55
N ARG A 508 -5.82 17.14 9.33
CA ARG A 508 -5.53 18.55 9.05
C ARG A 508 -4.85 18.74 7.69
N VAL A 509 -3.93 17.85 7.33
CA VAL A 509 -3.31 17.81 6.00
C VAL A 509 -4.34 17.58 4.91
N LEU A 510 -5.28 16.66 5.08
CA LEU A 510 -6.33 16.42 4.08
C LEU A 510 -7.28 17.59 3.94
N ILE A 511 -7.63 18.27 5.04
CA ILE A 511 -8.42 19.50 5.00
C ILE A 511 -7.64 20.60 4.25
N ALA A 512 -6.36 20.79 4.56
CA ALA A 512 -5.49 21.72 3.82
C ALA A 512 -5.41 21.36 2.31
N GLY A 513 -5.39 20.07 1.99
CA GLY A 513 -5.45 19.55 0.63
C GLY A 513 -6.76 19.86 -0.07
N ALA A 514 -7.90 19.68 0.60
CA ALA A 514 -9.22 19.96 0.08
C ALA A 514 -9.39 21.43 -0.29
N VAL A 515 -8.92 22.35 0.55
CA VAL A 515 -9.00 23.80 0.28
C VAL A 515 -7.87 24.36 -0.58
N SER A 516 -6.84 23.56 -0.85
CA SER A 516 -5.58 24.01 -1.46
C SER A 516 -5.76 24.79 -2.77
N CYS A 517 -6.81 24.45 -3.52
CA CYS A 517 -7.12 24.96 -4.83
C CYS A 517 -8.38 25.84 -4.87
N GLU A 518 -8.83 26.37 -3.72
CA GLU A 518 -9.99 27.28 -3.60
C GLU A 518 -11.27 26.69 -4.23
N PRO A 519 -11.78 25.55 -3.74
CA PRO A 519 -13.00 24.94 -4.26
C PRO A 519 -14.24 25.78 -3.91
N ASP A 520 -15.30 25.70 -4.72
CA ASP A 520 -16.62 26.24 -4.40
C ASP A 520 -17.41 25.34 -3.45
N LEU A 521 -17.20 24.02 -3.55
CA LEU A 521 -17.89 23.00 -2.76
C LEU A 521 -16.88 22.04 -2.11
N ILE A 522 -17.04 21.82 -0.81
CA ILE A 522 -16.34 20.77 -0.04
C ILE A 522 -17.35 19.68 0.30
N ILE A 523 -17.06 18.45 -0.08
CA ILE A 523 -17.78 17.27 0.38
C ILE A 523 -16.96 16.63 1.50
N ALA A 524 -17.49 16.66 2.73
CA ALA A 524 -16.82 16.11 3.90
C ALA A 524 -17.56 14.87 4.38
N ASP A 525 -16.96 13.69 4.21
CA ASP A 525 -17.56 12.42 4.63
C ASP A 525 -16.97 11.98 5.95
N GLU A 526 -17.75 12.10 7.02
CA GLU A 526 -17.38 11.76 8.38
C GLU A 526 -16.03 12.35 8.84
N PRO A 527 -15.82 13.68 8.70
CA PRO A 527 -14.50 14.30 8.87
C PRO A 527 -13.96 14.26 10.31
N THR A 528 -14.72 13.75 11.28
CA THR A 528 -14.37 13.76 12.71
C THR A 528 -14.48 12.39 13.39
N THR A 529 -14.92 11.33 12.70
CA THR A 529 -15.24 10.03 13.33
C THR A 529 -14.03 9.36 14.00
N ALA A 530 -12.81 9.56 13.47
CA ALA A 530 -11.59 8.92 13.97
C ALA A 530 -10.75 9.79 14.93
N LEU A 531 -11.31 10.88 15.45
CA LEU A 531 -10.59 11.90 16.23
C LEU A 531 -11.07 11.96 17.67
N ASP A 532 -10.20 12.37 18.59
CA ASP A 532 -10.61 12.74 19.93
C ASP A 532 -11.46 14.02 19.92
N VAL A 533 -12.26 14.22 20.98
CA VAL A 533 -13.24 15.32 21.07
C VAL A 533 -12.58 16.70 20.93
N THR A 534 -11.33 16.86 21.37
CA THR A 534 -10.61 18.14 21.28
C THR A 534 -10.22 18.41 19.83
N VAL A 535 -9.61 17.43 19.15
CA VAL A 535 -9.23 17.56 17.74
C VAL A 535 -10.45 17.68 16.84
N GLN A 536 -11.56 17.00 17.17
CA GLN A 536 -12.83 17.18 16.47
C GLN A 536 -13.30 18.63 16.51
N ALA A 537 -13.32 19.28 17.68
CA ALA A 537 -13.74 20.67 17.81
C ALA A 537 -12.86 21.60 16.96
N GLU A 538 -11.54 21.40 16.99
CA GLU A 538 -10.59 22.17 16.18
C GLU A 538 -10.81 21.99 14.67
N VAL A 539 -11.16 20.78 14.22
CA VAL A 539 -11.48 20.49 12.81
C VAL A 539 -12.77 21.18 12.40
N LEU A 540 -13.81 21.18 13.24
CA LEU A 540 -15.07 21.86 12.95
C LEU A 540 -14.90 23.38 12.93
N ASP A 541 -14.12 23.95 13.86
CA ASP A 541 -13.75 25.37 13.87
C ASP A 541 -12.98 25.76 12.59
N LEU A 542 -12.13 24.86 12.07
CA LEU A 542 -11.42 25.06 10.81
C LEU A 542 -12.38 25.11 9.62
N LEU A 543 -13.32 24.16 9.52
CA LEU A 543 -14.33 24.15 8.46
C LEU A 543 -15.26 25.39 8.53
N ARG A 544 -15.65 25.81 9.74
CA ARG A 544 -16.43 27.04 9.97
C ARG A 544 -15.69 28.27 9.46
N ARG A 545 -14.42 28.45 9.84
CA ARG A 545 -13.59 29.55 9.34
C ARG A 545 -13.44 29.53 7.82
N MET A 546 -13.27 28.35 7.22
CA MET A 546 -13.18 28.22 5.77
C MET A 546 -14.47 28.66 5.07
N ARG A 547 -15.64 28.25 5.55
CA ARG A 547 -16.92 28.73 5.04
C ARG A 547 -17.03 30.26 5.16
N ASP A 548 -16.77 30.80 6.35
CA ASP A 548 -16.97 32.22 6.65
C ASP A 548 -15.99 33.14 5.90
N GLU A 549 -14.74 32.72 5.73
CA GLU A 549 -13.71 33.51 5.05
C GLU A 549 -13.72 33.35 3.53
N LEU A 550 -14.06 32.16 3.02
CA LEU A 550 -13.92 31.82 1.60
C LEU A 550 -15.26 31.67 0.86
N GLY A 551 -16.40 31.71 1.57
CA GLY A 551 -17.74 31.57 0.98
C GLY A 551 -18.00 30.18 0.38
N VAL A 552 -17.30 29.16 0.88
CA VAL A 552 -17.35 27.80 0.34
C VAL A 552 -18.58 27.06 0.86
N ALA A 553 -19.30 26.39 -0.03
CA ALA A 553 -20.40 25.51 0.35
C ALA A 553 -19.87 24.19 0.89
N ILE A 554 -20.57 23.60 1.86
CA ILE A 554 -20.16 22.34 2.49
C ILE A 554 -21.31 21.35 2.47
N LEU A 555 -21.07 20.19 1.84
CA LEU A 555 -21.89 19.00 2.02
C LEU A 555 -21.25 18.11 3.08
N LEU A 556 -21.82 18.12 4.29
CA LEU A 556 -21.34 17.34 5.42
C LEU A 556 -22.12 16.03 5.55
N VAL A 557 -21.48 14.89 5.29
CA VAL A 557 -22.02 13.58 5.59
C VAL A 557 -21.57 13.15 6.98
N THR A 558 -22.51 12.84 7.87
CA THR A 558 -22.20 12.39 9.23
C THR A 558 -23.32 11.53 9.81
N HIS A 559 -23.07 10.87 10.94
CA HIS A 559 -24.08 10.20 11.74
C HIS A 559 -24.32 10.92 13.09
N ASN A 560 -23.58 11.98 13.39
CA ASN A 560 -23.60 12.65 14.69
C ASN A 560 -24.31 14.01 14.62
N PHE A 561 -25.49 14.13 15.23
CA PHE A 561 -26.23 15.41 15.27
C PHE A 561 -25.57 16.48 16.14
N GLY A 562 -24.67 16.12 17.06
CA GLY A 562 -23.86 17.10 17.79
C GLY A 562 -22.93 17.89 16.85
N VAL A 563 -22.39 17.22 15.83
CA VAL A 563 -21.61 17.90 14.76
C VAL A 563 -22.53 18.75 13.90
N VAL A 564 -23.70 18.22 13.55
CA VAL A 564 -24.68 18.91 12.70
C VAL A 564 -25.16 20.20 13.36
N ALA A 565 -25.50 20.14 14.65
CA ALA A 565 -25.94 21.28 15.44
C ALA A 565 -24.91 22.40 15.53
N ASP A 566 -23.64 22.07 15.33
CA ASP A 566 -22.50 22.97 15.51
C ASP A 566 -22.09 23.71 14.22
N ILE A 567 -22.28 23.11 13.04
CA ILE A 567 -21.81 23.69 11.77
C ILE A 567 -22.88 23.85 10.68
N ALA A 568 -23.95 23.04 10.68
CA ALA A 568 -24.88 22.97 9.55
C ALA A 568 -25.95 24.09 9.59
N ASP A 569 -26.32 24.60 8.43
CA ASP A 569 -27.46 25.51 8.26
C ASP A 569 -28.76 24.71 8.06
N ARG A 570 -28.69 23.68 7.21
CA ARG A 570 -29.76 22.71 6.93
C ARG A 570 -29.31 21.28 7.17
N VAL A 571 -30.26 20.43 7.51
CA VAL A 571 -30.04 18.99 7.67
C VAL A 571 -31.08 18.21 6.88
N ALA A 572 -30.60 17.17 6.18
CA ALA A 572 -31.40 16.17 5.49
C ALA A 572 -31.18 14.80 6.16
N VAL A 573 -32.24 14.24 6.74
CA VAL A 573 -32.22 12.97 7.45
C VAL A 573 -32.48 11.85 6.44
N MET A 574 -31.58 10.88 6.36
CA MET A 574 -31.59 9.79 5.39
C MET A 574 -31.82 8.44 6.06
N GLN A 575 -32.85 7.71 5.61
CA GLN A 575 -33.18 6.36 6.06
C GLN A 575 -33.39 5.43 4.86
N ARG A 576 -32.71 4.28 4.84
CA ARG A 576 -32.89 3.23 3.82
C ARG A 576 -32.90 3.77 2.37
N GLY A 577 -31.96 4.65 2.06
CA GLY A 577 -31.81 5.20 0.71
C GLY A 577 -32.64 6.45 0.40
N ARG A 578 -33.52 6.89 1.31
CA ARG A 578 -34.43 8.04 1.08
C ARG A 578 -34.14 9.18 2.05
N LEU A 579 -34.32 10.42 1.59
CA LEU A 579 -34.45 11.56 2.49
C LEU A 579 -35.86 11.52 3.10
N VAL A 580 -35.95 11.40 4.42
CA VAL A 580 -37.22 11.27 5.16
C VAL A 580 -37.67 12.55 5.83
N GLU A 581 -36.74 13.47 6.07
CA GLU A 581 -37.01 14.79 6.64
C GLU A 581 -35.89 15.75 6.27
N GLU A 582 -36.24 16.99 5.93
CA GLU A 582 -35.27 18.03 5.60
C GLU A 582 -35.75 19.38 6.15
N GLY A 583 -34.84 20.20 6.66
CA GLY A 583 -35.16 21.55 7.08
C GLY A 583 -34.00 22.27 7.75
N PRO A 584 -34.24 23.51 8.22
CA PRO A 584 -33.27 24.25 9.02
C PRO A 584 -32.85 23.44 10.25
N VAL A 585 -31.56 23.43 10.58
CA VAL A 585 -31.01 22.56 11.63
C VAL A 585 -31.76 22.72 12.97
N ARG A 586 -32.09 23.96 13.35
CA ARG A 586 -32.79 24.27 14.60
C ARG A 586 -34.22 23.72 14.61
N GLU A 587 -34.91 23.74 13.48
CA GLU A 587 -36.27 23.19 13.39
C GLU A 587 -36.24 21.68 13.56
N ILE A 588 -35.33 20.99 12.87
CA ILE A 588 -35.21 19.53 12.94
C ILE A 588 -34.78 19.05 14.33
N LEU A 589 -33.88 19.78 14.99
CA LEU A 589 -33.40 19.45 16.34
C LEU A 589 -34.47 19.67 17.43
N HIS A 590 -35.27 20.74 17.34
CA HIS A 590 -36.26 21.08 18.36
C HIS A 590 -37.64 20.49 18.09
N HIS A 591 -38.04 20.39 16.82
CA HIS A 591 -39.38 20.00 16.40
C HIS A 591 -39.35 18.92 15.29
N PRO A 592 -38.69 17.77 15.53
CA PRO A 592 -38.64 16.68 14.55
C PRO A 592 -40.05 16.14 14.25
N ARG A 593 -40.42 16.11 12.98
CA ARG A 593 -41.73 15.65 12.50
C ARG A 593 -41.70 14.15 12.18
N HIS A 594 -40.63 13.64 11.58
CA HIS A 594 -40.58 12.26 11.14
C HIS A 594 -40.26 11.31 12.31
N PRO A 595 -40.95 10.15 12.44
CA PRO A 595 -40.72 9.20 13.53
C PRO A 595 -39.28 8.73 13.64
N TYR A 596 -38.61 8.49 12.50
CA TYR A 596 -37.21 8.08 12.47
C TYR A 596 -36.28 9.16 13.06
N THR A 597 -36.50 10.43 12.71
CA THR A 597 -35.71 11.55 13.24
C THR A 597 -35.85 11.65 14.75
N ARG A 598 -37.07 11.47 15.28
CA ARG A 598 -37.32 11.40 16.73
C ARG A 598 -36.56 10.25 17.37
N THR A 599 -36.57 9.06 16.76
CA THR A 599 -35.82 7.90 17.25
C THR A 599 -34.32 8.16 17.23
N LEU A 600 -33.78 8.71 16.14
CA LEU A 600 -32.36 9.06 16.04
C LEU A 600 -31.92 10.06 17.10
N LEU A 601 -32.67 11.16 17.26
CA LEU A 601 -32.38 12.16 18.29
C LEU A 601 -32.50 11.59 19.70
N GLY A 602 -33.55 10.79 19.97
CA GLY A 602 -33.75 10.13 21.26
C GLY A 602 -32.70 9.06 21.59
N SER A 603 -32.04 8.49 20.58
CA SER A 603 -30.93 7.55 20.76
C SER A 603 -29.60 8.22 21.12
N MET A 604 -29.52 9.56 20.99
CA MET A 604 -28.34 10.30 21.40
C MET A 604 -28.31 10.37 22.92
N LEU A 605 -27.29 9.77 23.52
CA LEU A 605 -27.08 9.67 24.98
C LEU A 605 -26.69 11.02 25.61
N THR A 606 -27.54 12.02 25.43
CA THR A 606 -27.55 13.25 26.22
C THR A 606 -28.92 13.29 26.86
N GLY A 607 -29.01 12.99 28.15
CA GLY A 607 -30.23 13.15 28.95
C GLY A 607 -30.63 14.63 29.15
N ARG A 608 -30.50 15.44 28.09
CA ARG A 608 -30.76 16.87 28.02
C ARG A 608 -31.38 17.18 26.66
N GLU A 609 -32.24 18.20 26.61
CA GLU A 609 -32.77 18.69 25.34
C GLU A 609 -31.61 19.18 24.44
N PRO A 610 -31.65 18.91 23.12
CA PRO A 610 -30.66 19.42 22.18
C PRO A 610 -30.44 20.93 22.32
N LEU A 611 -29.19 21.40 22.20
CA LEU A 611 -28.78 22.81 22.35
C LEU A 611 -29.01 23.43 23.74
N THR A 612 -29.19 22.64 24.80
CA THR A 612 -29.19 23.15 26.19
C THR A 612 -27.81 23.75 26.53
N PRO A 613 -27.72 25.03 26.97
CA PRO A 613 -26.47 25.64 27.40
C PRO A 613 -25.77 24.82 28.49
N LEU A 614 -24.46 24.59 28.36
CA LEU A 614 -23.69 23.80 29.35
C LEU A 614 -23.49 24.55 30.68
N THR A 615 -23.63 25.88 30.67
CA THR A 615 -23.57 26.76 31.83
C THR A 615 -24.80 27.65 31.84
N GLU A 616 -25.56 27.66 32.94
CA GLU A 616 -26.57 28.69 33.17
C GLU A 616 -25.86 30.05 33.20
N GLU A 617 -26.37 31.04 32.45
CA GLU A 617 -25.97 32.44 32.62
C GLU A 617 -26.15 32.79 34.09
N THR A 618 -25.03 32.88 34.81
CA THR A 618 -25.04 33.40 36.17
C THR A 618 -25.30 34.90 36.03
N THR A 619 -26.55 35.30 36.18
CA THR A 619 -26.92 36.70 36.30
C THR A 619 -26.16 37.29 37.48
N ARG A 620 -25.14 38.13 37.20
CA ARG A 620 -24.66 39.19 38.07
C ARG A 620 -24.13 40.36 37.26
#